data_AF-A0AAW9GZN9-F1
#
_entry.id   AF-A0AAW9GZN9-F1
#
_cell.length_a   1.000
_cell.length_b   1.000
_cell.length_c   1.000
_cell.angle_alpha   90.00
_cell.angle_beta   90.00
_cell.angle_gamma   90.00
#
_symmetry.space_group_name_H-M   'P 1'
#
loop_
_entity.id
_entity.type
_entity.pdbx_description
1 polymer ?
#
loop_
_entity_poly.entity_id
_entity_poly.type
_entity_poly.pdbx_seq_one_letter_code
_entity_poly.pdbx_strand_id
1 'polypeptide(L)' 'MPSSKTPPWKKPNPRGQRSQPLSPSQKEAAKQRAEENGRTYPNLVDNMWAARLPRDASGADAAKSK' A
#
# COMPACT_ATOMS: atom_id res chain seq x y z
N MET A 1 33.80 -5.24 23.72
CA MET A 1 33.06 -3.96 23.69
C MET A 1 31.74 -4.20 22.96
N PRO A 2 30.56 -4.08 23.59
CA PRO A 2 29.31 -4.21 22.85
C PRO A 2 29.21 -3.04 21.86
N SER A 3 29.28 -3.37 20.57
CA SER A 3 29.09 -2.46 19.44
C SER A 3 27.82 -1.64 19.63
N SER A 4 27.91 -0.35 19.33
CA SER A 4 26.81 0.60 19.46
C SER A 4 25.54 0.05 18.79
N LYS A 5 24.55 -0.30 19.61
CA LYS A 5 23.22 -0.66 19.13
C LYS A 5 22.55 0.65 18.71
N THR A 6 22.59 0.96 17.42
CA THR A 6 21.75 2.03 16.87
C THR A 6 20.33 1.79 17.36
N PRO A 7 19.71 2.73 18.08
CA PRO A 7 18.36 2.52 18.58
C PRO A 7 17.42 2.32 17.38
N PRO A 8 16.37 1.50 17.53
CA PRO A 8 15.55 1.07 16.40
C PRO A 8 14.95 2.22 15.60
N TRP A 9 14.66 3.38 16.22
CA TRP A 9 14.16 4.58 15.55
C TRP A 9 15.22 5.36 14.73
N LYS A 10 16.50 5.11 14.95
CA LYS A 10 17.59 5.64 14.11
C LYS A 10 18.01 4.67 12.99
N LYS A 11 17.37 3.50 12.91
CA LYS A 11 17.66 2.51 11.88
C LYS A 11 16.99 2.95 10.56
N PRO A 12 17.74 3.09 9.45
CA PRO A 12 17.14 3.41 8.16
C PRO A 12 16.29 2.23 7.66
N ASN A 13 15.37 2.52 6.74
CA ASN A 13 14.63 1.48 6.03
C ASN A 13 15.61 0.49 5.37
N PRO A 14 15.41 -0.84 5.47
CA PRO A 14 16.21 -1.82 4.74
C PRO A 14 16.45 -1.43 3.28
N ARG A 15 17.71 -1.54 2.86
CA ARG A 15 18.12 -1.24 1.48
C ARG A 15 17.36 -2.14 0.52
N GLY A 16 16.79 -1.57 -0.53
CA GLY A 16 16.01 -2.29 -1.54
C GLY A 16 14.50 -2.31 -1.28
N GLN A 17 14.03 -1.96 -0.08
CA GLN A 17 12.60 -1.88 0.20
C GLN A 17 12.05 -0.51 -0.20
N ARG A 18 11.10 -0.52 -1.14
CA ARG A 18 10.38 0.68 -1.58
C ARG A 18 8.94 0.61 -1.13
N SER A 19 8.42 1.73 -0.64
CA SER A 19 6.99 1.90 -0.42
C SER A 19 6.29 1.72 -1.75
N GLN A 20 5.35 0.78 -1.82
CA GLN A 20 4.56 0.54 -3.01
C GLN A 20 3.16 1.15 -2.83
N PRO A 21 2.77 2.10 -3.68
CA PRO A 21 1.40 2.62 -3.65
C PRO A 21 0.40 1.57 -4.15
N LEU A 22 -0.84 1.68 -3.66
CA LEU A 22 -1.98 0.93 -4.19
C LEU A 22 -2.15 1.20 -5.69
N SER A 23 -2.52 0.17 -6.45
CA SER A 23 -2.95 0.34 -7.84
C SER A 23 -4.25 1.17 -7.90
N PRO A 24 -4.59 1.77 -9.04
CA PRO A 24 -5.87 2.47 -9.21
C PRO A 24 -7.07 1.58 -8.89
N SER A 25 -7.07 0.33 -9.36
CA SER A 25 -8.12 -0.66 -9.08
C SER A 25 -8.25 -1.00 -7.59
N GLN A 26 -7.12 -1.10 -6.87
CA GLN A 26 -7.13 -1.29 -5.42
C GLN A 26 -7.72 -0.07 -4.68
N LYS A 27 -7.46 1.15 -5.16
CA LYS A 27 -8.02 2.37 -4.54
C LYS A 27 -9.54 2.44 -4.71
N GLU A 28 -10.05 2.12 -5.90
CA GLU A 28 -11.50 2.07 -6.14
C GLU A 28 -12.18 1.00 -5.27
N ALA A 29 -11.59 -0.19 -5.18
CA ALA A 29 -12.09 -1.24 -4.30
C ALA A 29 -12.11 -0.81 -2.82
N ALA A 30 -11.05 -0.13 -2.35
CA ALA A 30 -10.99 0.40 -1.00
C ALA A 30 -12.09 1.44 -0.74
N LYS A 31 -12.30 2.35 -1.69
CA LYS A 31 -13.32 3.40 -1.62
C LYS A 31 -14.72 2.80 -1.58
N GLN A 32 -15.02 1.86 -2.47
CA GLN A 32 -16.31 1.17 -2.50
C GLN A 32 -16.61 0.48 -1.17
N ARG A 33 -15.64 -0.27 -0.62
CA ARG A 33 -15.80 -0.93 0.67
C ARG A 33 -16.02 0.08 1.81
N ALA A 34 -15.33 1.21 1.78
CA ALA A 34 -15.51 2.26 2.79
C ALA A 34 -16.94 2.82 2.74
N GLU A 35 -17.46 3.13 1.54
CA GLU A 35 -18.81 3.62 1.32
C GLU A 35 -19.88 2.61 1.77
N GLU A 36 -19.73 1.32 1.41
CA GLU A 36 -20.63 0.23 1.83
C GLU A 36 -20.71 0.09 3.36
N ASN A 37 -19.60 0.34 4.05
CA ASN A 37 -19.53 0.25 5.52
C ASN A 37 -19.78 1.61 6.21
N GLY A 38 -20.12 2.66 5.47
CA GLY A 38 -20.34 4.00 6.01
C GLY A 38 -19.09 4.64 6.64
N ARG A 39 -17.90 4.21 6.24
CA ARG A 39 -16.61 4.72 6.74
C ARG A 39 -16.10 5.82 5.81
N THR A 40 -15.55 6.89 6.37
CA THR A 40 -14.90 7.92 5.57
C THR A 40 -13.66 7.35 4.86
N TYR A 41 -13.51 7.68 3.58
CA TYR A 41 -12.30 7.43 2.79
C TYR A 41 -11.50 8.73 2.65
N PRO A 42 -10.15 8.71 2.68
CA PRO A 42 -9.26 7.56 2.80
C PRO A 42 -9.07 7.05 4.25
N ASN A 43 -9.01 5.73 4.44
CA ASN A 43 -8.77 5.11 5.75
C ASN A 43 -7.79 3.93 5.68
N LEU A 44 -7.20 3.56 6.82
CA LEU A 44 -6.19 2.49 6.87
C LEU A 44 -6.80 1.10 6.65
N VAL A 45 -7.98 0.83 7.20
CA VAL A 45 -8.56 -0.52 7.22
C VAL A 45 -8.88 -1.00 5.81
N ASP A 46 -9.52 -0.14 5.01
CA ASP A 46 -9.90 -0.44 3.63
C ASP A 46 -8.68 -0.41 2.71
N ASN A 47 -7.71 0.48 2.95
CA ASN A 47 -6.44 0.50 2.22
C ASN A 47 -5.61 -0.78 2.46
N MET A 48 -5.57 -1.28 3.70
CA MET A 48 -4.86 -2.52 4.05
C MET A 48 -5.57 -3.76 3.50
N TRP A 49 -6.90 -3.73 3.42
CA TRP A 49 -7.67 -4.77 2.74
C TRP A 49 -7.37 -4.77 1.24
N ALA A 50 -7.43 -3.60 0.60
CA ALA A 50 -7.16 -3.47 -0.83
C ALA A 50 -5.72 -3.82 -1.22
N ALA A 51 -4.74 -3.55 -0.35
CA ALA A 51 -3.35 -3.97 -0.55
C ALA A 51 -3.17 -5.49 -0.72
N ARG A 52 -4.13 -6.30 -0.24
CA ARG A 52 -4.11 -7.76 -0.33
C ARG A 52 -4.74 -8.30 -1.62
N LEU A 53 -5.44 -7.44 -2.37
CA LEU A 53 -6.05 -7.84 -3.64
C LEU A 53 -4.97 -7.95 -4.72
N PRO A 54 -5.16 -8.83 -5.73
CA PRO A 54 -4.31 -8.86 -6.91
C PRO A 54 -4.22 -7.47 -7.53
N ARG A 55 -3.00 -7.04 -7.87
CA ARG A 55 -2.78 -5.75 -8.55
C ARG A 55 -3.18 -5.81 -10.02
N ASP A 56 -3.46 -7.01 -10.52
CA ASP A 56 -3.44 -7.38 -11.94
C ASP A 56 -4.82 -7.77 -12.50
N ALA A 57 -5.90 -7.68 -11.71
CA ALA A 57 -7.25 -8.04 -12.15
C ALA A 57 -7.97 -6.91 -12.94
N SER A 58 -7.41 -5.70 -12.97
CA SER A 58 -7.83 -4.63 -13.89
C SER A 58 -6.82 -3.48 -13.90
N GLY A 59 -6.13 -3.29 -15.03
CA GLY A 59 -5.46 -2.02 -15.36
C GLY A 59 -3.93 -1.97 -15.30
N ALA A 60 -3.21 -3.07 -15.03
CA ALA A 60 -1.75 -3.09 -15.13
C ALA A 60 -1.21 -3.20 -16.58
N ASP A 61 -2.09 -3.18 -17.60
CA ASP A 61 -1.73 -3.23 -19.03
C ASP A 61 -1.99 -1.89 -19.78
N ALA A 62 -2.63 -0.89 -19.15
CA ALA A 62 -2.94 0.38 -19.84
C ALA A 62 -1.78 1.40 -19.91
N ALA A 63 -0.62 1.08 -19.33
CA ALA A 63 0.56 1.97 -19.30
C ALA A 63 1.78 1.43 -20.06
N LYS A 64 1.57 0.44 -20.95
CA LYS A 64 2.54 0.00 -21.96
C LYS A 64 1.90 0.06 -23.35
N SER A 65 1.48 1.25 -23.74
CA SER A 65 1.24 1.58 -25.14
C SER A 65 1.63 3.04 -25.34
N LYS A 66 2.94 3.30 -25.48
CA LYS A 66 3.58 4.14 -26.50
C LYS A 66 5.09 4.17 -26.30
#